data_AF-A0A7W1ZC81-F1
#
_entry.id   AF-A0A7W1ZC81-F1
#
_cell.length_a   1.000
_cell.length_b   1.000
_cell.length_c   1.000
_cell.angle_alpha   90.00
_cell.angle_beta   90.00
_cell.angle_gamma   90.00
#
_symmetry.space_group_name_H-M   'P 1'
#
loop_
_entity.id
_entity.type
_entity.pdbx_description
1 polymer ?
#
loop_
_entity_poly.entity_id
_entity_poly.type
_entity_poly.pdbx_seq_one_letter_code
_entity_poly.pdbx_strand_id
1 'polypeptide(L)' 'MNNWFIHKEKIQILQDQYIRLMRKSYELALRDKEKSDKTHEEACRIKNELIRMR' A
#
# COMPACT_ATOMS: atom_id res chain seq x y z
N MET A 1 18.70 -12.80 15.69
CA MET A 1 18.36 -11.82 14.63
C MET A 1 17.57 -10.69 15.27
N ASN A 2 18.01 -9.45 15.10
CA ASN A 2 17.44 -8.28 15.78
C ASN A 2 16.03 -8.00 15.26
N ASN A 3 15.04 -8.09 16.16
CA ASN A 3 13.61 -7.92 15.86
C ASN A 3 13.28 -6.58 15.17
N TRP A 4 14.11 -5.57 15.39
CA TRP A 4 14.03 -4.24 14.76
C TRP A 4 14.26 -4.26 13.24
N PHE A 5 15.18 -5.10 12.74
CA PHE A 5 15.44 -5.21 11.30
C PHE A 5 14.25 -5.83 10.57
N ILE A 6 13.63 -6.86 11.16
CA ILE A 6 12.45 -7.53 10.61
C ILE A 6 11.27 -6.54 10.55
N HIS A 7 11.10 -5.69 11.56
CA HIS A 7 10.08 -4.64 11.56
C HIS A 7 10.31 -3.61 10.47
N LYS A 8 11.56 -3.13 10.33
CA LYS A 8 11.93 -2.13 9.32
C LYS A 8 11.75 -2.67 7.89
N GLU A 9 12.02 -3.96 7.67
CA GLU A 9 11.81 -4.63 6.39
C GLU A 9 10.32 -4.76 6.06
N LYS A 10 9.49 -5.16 7.02
CA LYS A 10 8.01 -5.19 6.85
C LYS A 10 7.43 -3.82 6.48
N ILE A 11 7.87 -2.75 7.15
CA ILE A 11 7.41 -1.39 6.85
C ILE A 11 7.79 -0.99 5.42
N GLN A 12 9.01 -1.31 4.97
CA GLN A 12 9.45 -1.01 3.61
C GLN A 12 8.65 -1.80 2.56
N ILE A 13 8.38 -3.08 2.81
CA ILE A 13 7.57 -3.91 1.91
C ILE A 13 6.16 -3.32 1.77
N LEU A 14 5.52 -2.96 2.89
CA LEU A 14 4.18 -2.36 2.89
C LEU A 14 4.18 -0.99 2.19
N GLN A 15 5.22 -0.18 2.36
CA GLN A 15 5.36 1.10 1.65
C GLN A 15 5.48 0.90 0.13
N ASP A 16 6.33 -0.04 -0.31
CA ASP A 16 6.51 -0.32 -1.74
C ASP A 16 5.20 -0.84 -2.36
N GLN A 17 4.50 -1.71 -1.64
CA GLN A 17 3.23 -2.27 -2.05
C GLN A 17 2.12 -1.20 -2.13
N TYR A 18 2.08 -0.28 -1.17
CA TYR A 18 1.21 0.90 -1.21
C TYR A 18 1.48 1.76 -2.44
N ILE A 19 2.74 2.09 -2.72
CA ILE A 19 3.10 2.94 -3.87
C ILE A 19 2.70 2.27 -5.19
N ARG A 20 2.93 0.97 -5.33
CA ARG A 20 2.53 0.20 -6.53
C ARG A 20 1.02 0.19 -6.73
N LEU A 21 0.26 -0.09 -5.67
CA LEU A 21 -1.21 -0.08 -5.73
C LEU A 21 -1.73 1.33 -6.05
N MET A 22 -1.14 2.37 -5.46
CA MET A 22 -1.56 3.74 -5.76
C MET A 22 -1.30 4.13 -7.21
N ARG A 23 -0.12 3.82 -7.75
CA ARG A 23 0.16 4.04 -9.18
C ARG A 23 -0.86 3.33 -10.07
N LYS A 24 -1.11 2.05 -9.77
CA LYS A 24 -2.07 1.25 -10.53
C LYS A 24 -3.50 1.78 -10.43
N SER A 25 -3.89 2.29 -9.26
CA SER A 25 -5.16 2.99 -9.05
C SER A 25 -5.26 4.21 -9.97
N TYR A 26 -4.25 5.07 -10.02
CA TYR A 26 -4.27 6.25 -10.89
C TYR A 26 -4.29 5.92 -12.38
N GLU A 27 -3.54 4.89 -12.79
CA GLU A 27 -3.57 4.41 -14.18
C GLU A 27 -4.96 3.84 -14.55
N LEU A 28 -5.60 3.14 -13.61
CA LEU A 28 -6.94 2.59 -13.78
C LEU A 28 -8.00 3.69 -13.71
N ALA A 29 -7.82 4.78 -12.96
CA ALA A 29 -8.82 5.84 -12.80
C ALA A 29 -9.22 6.47 -14.13
N LEU A 30 -8.30 6.49 -15.10
CA LEU A 30 -8.51 7.00 -16.45
C LEU A 30 -9.29 6.04 -17.36
N ARG A 31 -9.38 4.76 -17.01
CA ARG A 31 -9.97 3.70 -17.86
C ARG A 31 -11.17 3.00 -17.23
N ASP A 32 -11.13 2.76 -15.93
CA ASP A 32 -12.07 1.97 -15.17
C ASP A 32 -12.10 2.49 -13.72
N LYS A 33 -13.07 3.36 -13.45
CA LYS A 33 -13.24 4.01 -12.15
C LYS A 33 -13.52 2.99 -11.04
N GLU A 34 -14.30 1.95 -11.31
CA GLU A 34 -14.66 0.97 -10.29
C GLU A 34 -13.44 0.15 -9.85
N LYS A 35 -12.61 -0.28 -10.80
CA LYS A 35 -11.33 -0.94 -10.47
C LYS A 35 -10.33 -0.01 -9.81
N SER A 36 -10.30 1.26 -10.21
CA SER A 36 -9.48 2.27 -9.53
C SER A 36 -9.89 2.39 -8.07
N ASP A 37 -11.18 2.55 -7.79
CA ASP A 37 -11.69 2.73 -6.43
C ASP A 37 -11.39 1.50 -5.56
N LYS A 38 -11.56 0.27 -6.10
CA LYS A 38 -11.14 -0.96 -5.41
C LYS A 38 -9.65 -0.98 -5.10
N THR A 39 -8.80 -0.65 -6.08
CA THR A 39 -7.34 -0.64 -5.92
C THR A 39 -6.91 0.44 -4.92
N HIS A 40 -7.59 1.58 -4.93
CA HIS A 40 -7.38 2.69 -4.01
C HIS A 40 -7.78 2.30 -2.58
N GLU A 41 -8.90 1.59 -2.41
CA GLU A 41 -9.35 1.10 -1.11
C GLU A 41 -8.34 0.09 -0.53
N GLU A 42 -7.80 -0.82 -1.35
CA GLU A 42 -6.71 -1.72 -0.96
C GLU A 42 -5.45 -0.96 -0.52
N ALA A 43 -5.04 0.07 -1.27
CA ALA A 43 -3.92 0.92 -0.88
C ALA A 43 -4.19 1.62 0.46
N CYS A 44 -5.41 2.11 0.69
CA CYS A 44 -5.80 2.71 1.96
C CYS A 44 -5.72 1.72 3.14
N ARG A 45 -6.05 0.45 2.93
CA ARG A 45 -5.89 -0.59 3.97
C ARG A 45 -4.42 -0.78 4.35
N ILE A 46 -3.51 -0.84 3.36
CA ILE A 46 -2.06 -0.94 3.62
C ILE A 46 -1.56 0.30 4.37
N LYS A 47 -2.03 1.50 4.01
CA LYS A 47 -1.69 2.74 4.72
C LYS A 47 -2.16 2.70 6.18
N ASN A 48 -3.36 2.20 6.45
CA ASN A 48 -3.87 2.04 7.81
C ASN A 48 -3.04 1.03 8.62
N GLU A 49 -2.60 -0.05 8.00
CA GLU A 49 -1.70 -1.01 8.64
C GLU A 49 -0.33 -0.39 8.97
N LEU A 50 0.25 0.38 8.04
CA LEU A 50 1.47 1.16 8.28
C LEU A 50 1.34 2.14 9.45
N ILE A 51 0.19 2.80 9.59
CA ILE A 51 -0.07 3.73 10.69
C ILE A 51 -0.16 2.97 12.03
N ARG A 52 -0.76 1.77 12.05
CA ARG A 52 -0.86 0.94 13.27
C ARG A 52 0.47 0.34 13.71
N MET A 53 1.43 0.19 12.79
CA MET A 53 2.78 -0.32 13.08
C MET A 53 3.77 0.76 13.54
N ARG A 54 3.36 2.04 13.50
CA ARG A 54 4.19 3.18 13.89
C ARG A 54 3.89 3.63 15.31
#